data_AF-A0A8S3GWA5-F1
#
_entry.id   AF-A0A8S3GWA5-F1
#
_cell.length_a   1.000
_cell.length_b   1.000
_cell.length_c   1.000
_cell.angle_alpha   90.00
_cell.angle_beta   90.00
_cell.angle_gamma   90.00
#
_symmetry.space_group_name_H-M   'P 1'
#
loop_
_entity.id
_entity.type
_entity.pdbx_description
1 polymer ?
#
loop_
_entity_poly.entity_id
_entity_poly.type
_entity_poly.pdbx_seq_one_letter_code
_entity_poly.pdbx_strand_id
1 'polypeptide(L)'
;QGFPLNLPLTKLLGNIYLYQWQIPLVREIRLKDQFYVRFHDQGFLTWNRSLNELQTLFDELEQTLPENIEIVSFIDKQTHFLNCYIENINGRLYTRVYRDTTTTQSFLLPYFSDHPRLRYRQWYRFMMIRAVKYCDELEDFQDERRYIETTFLANGYSLDFIEYLWQQLLLHFNFSPKQFKLVDQYTYSTFRNDIYRRMKSYSEENQQRQDEEYTLIKNNKLIRLYYLFDWGSRCEFNRKFHQLWSNLLNEDPVFKEYGLKIILTSKHCYLSNTLLGRSMNKKSIE
;
A
#
# COMPACT_ATOMS: atom_id res chain seq x y z
N GLN A 1 -9.06 -15.45 15.65
CA GLN A 1 -9.68 -14.68 16.76
C GLN A 1 -9.06 -13.30 16.77
N GLY A 2 -9.83 -12.26 16.45
CA GLY A 2 -9.36 -10.87 16.48
C GLY A 2 -9.88 -10.20 17.75
N PHE A 3 -8.99 -9.74 18.62
CA PHE A 3 -9.34 -8.84 19.72
C PHE A 3 -9.13 -7.40 19.25
N PRO A 4 -10.19 -6.59 19.11
CA PRO A 4 -10.07 -5.15 18.97
C PRO A 4 -10.19 -4.51 20.35
N LEU A 5 -9.22 -3.67 20.71
CA LEU A 5 -9.20 -2.58 21.72
C LEU A 5 -7.84 -2.58 22.46
N ASN A 6 -7.13 -1.44 22.43
CA ASN A 6 -5.77 -1.12 22.92
C ASN A 6 -4.52 -1.35 22.04
N LEU A 7 -4.65 -1.87 20.81
CA LEU A 7 -3.48 -2.16 19.97
C LEU A 7 -2.64 -0.95 19.47
N PRO A 8 -3.16 0.26 19.19
CA PRO A 8 -2.33 1.30 18.57
C PRO A 8 -1.19 1.80 19.46
N LEU A 9 -1.47 2.10 20.73
CA LEU A 9 -0.46 2.59 21.66
C LEU A 9 0.54 1.48 22.03
N THR A 10 0.08 0.27 22.34
CA THR A 10 0.96 -0.85 22.65
C THR A 10 1.87 -1.21 21.48
N LYS A 11 1.34 -1.23 20.24
CA LYS A 11 2.17 -1.43 19.03
C LYS A 11 3.17 -0.29 18.84
N LEU A 12 2.77 0.95 19.11
CA LEU A 12 3.67 2.11 19.03
C LEU A 12 4.80 1.99 20.06
N LEU A 13 4.48 1.71 21.32
CA LEU A 13 5.45 1.55 22.39
C LEU A 13 6.41 0.37 22.10
N GLY A 14 5.89 -0.77 21.66
CA GLY A 14 6.71 -1.91 21.22
C GLY A 14 7.62 -1.54 20.05
N ASN A 15 7.12 -0.80 19.06
CA ASN A 15 7.94 -0.34 17.95
C ASN A 15 9.04 0.65 18.37
N ILE A 16 8.78 1.55 19.32
CA ILE A 16 9.76 2.48 19.89
C ILE A 16 10.84 1.71 20.64
N TYR A 17 10.44 0.78 21.49
CA TYR A 17 11.35 -0.07 22.25
C TYR A 17 12.28 -0.87 21.32
N LEU A 18 11.71 -1.61 20.37
CA LEU A 18 12.48 -2.37 19.38
C LEU A 18 13.37 -1.47 18.51
N TYR A 19 12.92 -0.25 18.19
CA TYR A 19 13.73 0.71 17.45
C TYR A 19 14.97 1.14 18.23
N GLN A 20 14.86 1.36 19.54
CA GLN A 20 16.00 1.70 20.40
C GLN A 20 16.93 0.51 20.58
N TRP A 21 16.36 -0.66 20.86
CA TRP A 21 17.11 -1.90 21.06
C TRP A 21 17.93 -2.30 19.83
N GLN A 22 17.39 -2.17 18.61
CA GLN A 22 18.11 -2.53 17.39
C GLN A 22 19.22 -1.54 16.98
N ILE A 23 19.41 -0.41 17.67
CA ILE A 23 20.39 0.62 17.26
C ILE A 23 21.80 0.06 17.07
N PRO A 24 22.37 -0.75 17.99
CA PRO A 24 23.70 -1.32 17.82
C PRO A 24 23.78 -2.24 16.59
N LEU A 25 22.79 -3.12 16.42
CA LEU A 25 22.66 -4.00 15.24
C LEU A 25 22.65 -3.20 13.93
N VAL A 26 21.78 -2.18 13.84
CA VAL A 26 21.65 -1.37 12.63
C VAL A 26 22.92 -0.58 12.33
N ARG A 27 23.65 -0.14 13.36
CA ARG A 27 24.95 0.53 13.19
C ARG A 27 25.97 -0.43 12.59
N GLU A 28 26.11 -1.62 13.15
CA GLU A 28 27.03 -2.64 12.62
C GLU A 28 26.70 -3.01 11.18
N ILE A 29 25.43 -3.31 10.89
CA ILE A 29 24.99 -3.65 9.53
C ILE A 29 25.31 -2.52 8.54
N ARG A 30 25.02 -1.26 8.90
CA ARG A 30 25.31 -0.10 8.03
C ARG A 30 26.80 0.13 7.80
N LEU A 31 27.62 -0.04 8.83
CA LEU A 31 29.09 0.08 8.72
C LEU A 31 29.68 -0.98 7.79
N LYS A 32 28.99 -2.09 7.59
CA LYS A 32 29.43 -3.23 6.77
C LYS A 32 28.71 -3.33 5.42
N ASP A 33 27.96 -2.30 5.03
CA ASP A 33 27.20 -2.24 3.77
C ASP A 33 26.26 -3.45 3.57
N GLN A 34 25.63 -3.87 4.67
CA GLN A 34 24.64 -4.94 4.67
C GLN A 34 23.22 -4.39 4.66
N PHE A 35 22.27 -5.23 4.26
CA PHE A 35 20.87 -4.86 4.22
C PHE A 35 20.18 -5.24 5.53
N TYR A 36 19.36 -4.34 6.07
CA TYR A 36 18.47 -4.63 7.20
C TYR A 36 17.14 -3.92 7.02
N VAL A 37 16.06 -4.65 7.26
CA VAL A 37 14.70 -4.10 7.35
C VAL A 37 13.95 -4.76 8.50
N ARG A 38 13.08 -4.00 9.15
CA ARG A 38 12.17 -4.49 10.19
C ARG A 38 10.74 -4.11 9.86
N PHE A 39 9.82 -5.03 10.11
CA PHE A 39 8.40 -4.78 10.13
C PHE A 39 7.81 -5.36 11.42
N HIS A 40 7.37 -4.48 12.32
CA HIS A 40 6.96 -4.86 13.68
C HIS A 40 8.05 -5.67 14.38
N ASP A 41 7.75 -6.88 14.82
CA ASP A 41 8.61 -7.82 15.51
C ASP A 41 9.48 -8.68 14.57
N GLN A 42 9.29 -8.59 13.25
CA GLN A 42 10.05 -9.36 12.28
C GLN A 42 11.18 -8.54 11.65
N GLY A 43 12.39 -9.09 11.65
CA GLY A 43 13.57 -8.53 10.98
C GLY A 43 14.04 -9.40 9.82
N PHE A 44 14.60 -8.78 8.79
CA PHE A 44 15.34 -9.45 7.72
C PHE A 44 16.67 -8.73 7.51
N LEU A 45 17.74 -9.50 7.40
CA LEU A 45 19.08 -8.99 7.16
C LEU A 45 19.87 -9.84 6.18
N THR A 46 20.82 -9.22 5.48
CA THR A 46 21.86 -9.95 4.74
C THR A 46 23.15 -9.96 5.53
N TRP A 47 23.87 -11.08 5.48
CA TRP A 47 25.14 -11.23 6.20
C TRP A 47 26.20 -11.85 5.29
N ASN A 48 27.31 -11.11 5.11
CA ASN A 48 28.41 -11.52 4.23
C ASN A 48 29.68 -11.92 5.01
N ARG A 49 29.59 -12.09 6.33
CA ARG A 49 30.73 -12.44 7.19
C ARG A 49 30.55 -13.83 7.81
N SER A 50 31.43 -14.19 8.74
CA SER A 50 31.35 -15.50 9.40
C SER A 50 30.09 -15.61 10.25
N LEU A 51 29.58 -16.85 10.37
CA LEU A 51 28.43 -17.14 11.22
C LEU A 51 28.73 -16.87 12.70
N ASN A 52 29.98 -17.09 13.13
CA ASN A 52 30.42 -16.85 14.50
C ASN A 52 30.30 -15.37 14.87
N GLU A 53 30.71 -14.47 13.99
CA GLU A 53 30.55 -13.02 14.23
C GLU A 53 29.07 -12.61 14.33
N LEU A 54 28.20 -13.24 13.54
CA LEU A 54 26.76 -13.00 13.62
C LEU A 54 26.19 -13.48 14.96
N GLN A 55 26.59 -14.67 15.39
CA GLN A 55 26.18 -15.24 16.67
C GLN A 55 26.62 -14.35 17.84
N THR A 56 27.89 -13.94 17.88
CA THR A 56 28.39 -13.03 18.93
C THR A 56 27.59 -11.73 18.98
N LEU A 57 27.25 -11.15 17.83
CA LEU A 57 26.42 -9.95 17.76
C LEU A 57 25.01 -10.17 18.33
N PHE A 58 24.38 -11.30 18.00
CA PHE A 58 23.06 -11.63 18.56
C PHE A 58 23.13 -11.93 20.06
N ASP A 59 24.13 -12.68 20.52
CA ASP A 59 24.34 -12.98 21.94
C ASP A 59 24.51 -11.70 22.78
N GLU A 60 25.28 -10.72 22.27
CA GLU A 60 25.44 -9.40 22.91
C GLU A 60 24.12 -8.62 22.95
N LEU A 61 23.31 -8.70 21.89
CA LEU A 61 22.02 -8.03 21.83
C LEU A 61 20.98 -8.68 22.75
N GLU A 62 20.99 -10.02 22.87
CA GLU A 62 20.11 -10.78 23.75
C GLU A 62 20.34 -10.45 25.22
N GLN A 63 21.59 -10.20 25.63
CA GLN A 63 21.90 -9.77 27.01
C GLN A 63 21.22 -8.45 27.40
N THR A 64 20.81 -7.64 26.43
CA THR A 64 20.09 -6.37 26.67
C THR A 64 18.57 -6.52 26.69
N LEU A 65 18.05 -7.71 26.34
CA LEU A 65 16.63 -8.00 26.35
C LEU A 65 16.16 -8.47 27.74
N PRO A 66 14.91 -8.13 28.12
CA PRO A 66 14.23 -8.74 29.25
C PRO A 66 14.13 -10.27 29.10
N GLU A 67 14.14 -11.00 30.21
CA GLU A 67 14.06 -12.48 30.24
C GLU A 67 12.81 -13.06 29.52
N ASN A 68 11.77 -12.26 29.33
CA ASN A 68 10.53 -12.66 28.67
C ASN A 68 10.49 -12.37 27.16
N ILE A 69 11.61 -11.93 26.57
CA ILE A 69 11.73 -11.66 25.13
C ILE A 69 12.89 -12.48 24.58
N GLU A 70 12.58 -13.33 23.61
CA GLU A 70 13.56 -14.19 22.93
C GLU A 70 13.70 -13.76 21.47
N ILE A 71 14.92 -13.83 20.93
CA ILE A 71 15.18 -13.64 19.50
C ILE A 71 15.18 -15.02 18.84
N VAL A 72 14.20 -15.26 17.97
CA VAL A 72 14.21 -16.46 17.13
C VAL A 72 14.79 -16.08 15.77
N SER A 73 15.96 -16.63 15.44
CA SER A 73 16.62 -16.40 14.16
C SER A 73 16.66 -17.67 13.30
N PHE A 74 16.51 -17.49 11.99
CA PHE A 74 16.64 -18.55 11.00
C PHE A 74 17.54 -18.05 9.86
N ILE A 75 18.57 -18.83 9.54
CA ILE A 75 19.58 -18.48 8.54
C ILE A 75 19.55 -19.52 7.44
N ASP A 76 19.25 -19.07 6.24
CA ASP A 76 19.20 -19.92 5.06
C ASP A 76 19.48 -19.09 3.80
N LYS A 77 19.80 -19.77 2.70
CA LYS A 77 19.89 -19.17 1.36
C LYS A 77 18.52 -18.77 0.82
N GLN A 78 17.46 -19.40 1.30
CA GLN A 78 16.08 -19.14 0.89
C GLN A 78 15.22 -18.82 2.11
N THR A 79 14.48 -17.73 2.05
CA THR A 79 13.55 -17.34 3.11
C THR A 79 12.38 -16.55 2.54
N HIS A 80 11.46 -16.14 3.40
CA HIS A 80 10.45 -15.15 3.07
C HIS A 80 10.39 -14.08 4.14
N PHE A 81 10.16 -12.85 3.71
CA PHE A 81 9.89 -11.73 4.59
C PHE A 81 8.59 -11.08 4.17
N LEU A 82 7.58 -11.13 5.05
CA LEU A 82 6.20 -10.75 4.74
C LEU A 82 5.67 -11.56 3.53
N ASN A 83 5.32 -10.86 2.45
CA ASN A 83 4.80 -11.45 1.22
C ASN A 83 5.86 -11.55 0.11
N CYS A 84 7.15 -11.51 0.46
CA CYS A 84 8.26 -11.58 -0.48
C CYS A 84 9.08 -12.84 -0.23
N TYR A 85 9.23 -13.67 -1.26
CA TYR A 85 10.20 -14.76 -1.28
C TYR A 85 11.55 -14.16 -1.63
N ILE A 86 12.59 -14.62 -0.96
CA ILE A 86 13.95 -14.10 -1.12
C ILE A 86 14.90 -15.28 -1.19
N GLU A 87 15.72 -15.32 -2.24
CA GLU A 87 16.77 -16.31 -2.41
C GLU A 87 18.10 -15.64 -2.74
N ASN A 88 19.17 -16.12 -2.12
CA ASN A 88 20.52 -15.72 -2.46
C ASN A 88 21.08 -16.63 -3.57
N ILE A 89 21.12 -16.12 -4.79
CA ILE A 89 21.71 -16.77 -5.96
C ILE A 89 23.08 -16.14 -6.20
N ASN A 90 24.14 -16.79 -5.72
CA ASN A 90 25.53 -16.38 -5.94
C ASN A 90 25.83 -14.92 -5.53
N GLY A 91 25.31 -14.47 -4.39
CA GLY A 91 25.50 -13.11 -3.87
C GLY A 91 24.49 -12.10 -4.40
N ARG A 92 23.59 -12.49 -5.31
CA ARG A 92 22.48 -11.66 -5.76
C ARG A 92 21.20 -12.12 -5.10
N LEU A 93 20.47 -11.19 -4.49
CA LEU A 93 19.12 -11.45 -4.03
C LEU A 93 18.18 -11.54 -5.23
N TYR A 94 17.52 -12.67 -5.37
CA TYR A 94 16.40 -12.90 -6.25
C TYR A 94 15.12 -12.87 -5.42
N THR A 95 14.11 -12.18 -5.95
CA THR A 95 12.83 -11.98 -5.27
C THR A 95 11.65 -12.34 -6.16
N ARG A 96 10.60 -12.85 -5.52
CA ARG A 96 9.25 -13.03 -6.12
C ARG A 96 8.18 -12.92 -5.03
N VAL A 97 6.92 -12.90 -5.43
CA VAL A 97 5.82 -12.91 -4.44
C VAL A 97 5.81 -14.24 -3.68
N TYR A 98 5.86 -14.16 -2.36
CA TYR A 98 5.64 -15.32 -1.49
C TYR A 98 4.15 -15.50 -1.25
N ARG A 99 3.69 -16.75 -1.35
CA ARG A 99 2.32 -17.14 -1.03
C ARG A 99 2.36 -18.34 -0.11
N ASP A 100 1.79 -18.15 1.07
CA ASP A 100 1.57 -19.24 1.99
C ASP A 100 0.40 -20.10 1.49
N THR A 101 0.73 -21.31 1.03
CA THR A 101 -0.23 -22.30 0.54
C THR A 101 -1.05 -22.94 1.66
N THR A 102 -0.64 -22.76 2.91
CA THR A 102 -1.31 -23.32 4.10
C THR A 102 -2.41 -22.41 4.63
N THR A 103 -2.26 -21.09 4.49
CA THR A 103 -3.33 -20.14 4.78
C THR A 103 -4.39 -20.17 3.69
N THR A 104 -5.66 -20.25 4.09
CA THR A 104 -6.80 -20.19 3.17
C THR A 104 -6.64 -19.00 2.23
N GLN A 105 -6.76 -19.26 0.92
CA GLN A 105 -6.65 -18.25 -0.14
C GLN A 105 -7.35 -16.97 0.31
N SER A 106 -6.61 -15.86 0.39
CA SER A 106 -7.16 -14.58 0.83
C SER A 106 -8.33 -14.24 -0.07
N PHE A 107 -9.56 -14.49 0.39
CA PHE A 107 -10.76 -14.30 -0.40
C PHE A 107 -10.77 -12.84 -0.84
N LEU A 108 -10.70 -12.64 -2.17
CA LEU A 108 -11.02 -11.35 -2.73
C LEU A 108 -12.50 -11.09 -2.38
N LEU A 109 -12.89 -9.82 -2.22
CA LEU A 109 -14.30 -9.49 -2.07
C LEU A 109 -15.03 -10.01 -3.31
N PRO A 110 -15.98 -10.95 -3.17
CA PRO A 110 -16.64 -11.54 -4.33
C PRO A 110 -17.35 -10.47 -5.15
N TYR A 111 -17.50 -10.64 -6.45
CA TYR A 111 -18.15 -9.64 -7.32
C TYR A 111 -19.59 -9.33 -6.89
N PHE A 112 -20.27 -10.29 -6.27
CA PHE A 112 -21.62 -10.14 -5.72
C PHE A 112 -21.67 -9.42 -4.36
N SER A 113 -20.52 -9.09 -3.76
CA SER A 113 -20.48 -8.26 -2.56
C SER A 113 -20.87 -6.83 -2.90
N ASP A 114 -21.70 -6.21 -2.07
CA ASP A 114 -22.19 -4.84 -2.23
C ASP A 114 -21.09 -3.79 -1.96
N HIS A 115 -20.00 -3.80 -2.74
CA HIS A 115 -18.91 -2.84 -2.61
C HIS A 115 -18.74 -1.92 -3.82
N PRO A 116 -18.31 -0.66 -3.61
CA PRO A 116 -18.05 0.27 -4.70
C PRO A 116 -17.00 -0.27 -5.67
N ARG A 117 -17.28 -0.14 -6.98
CA ARG A 117 -16.37 -0.52 -8.08
C ARG A 117 -14.95 0.01 -7.94
N LEU A 118 -14.81 1.17 -7.28
CA LEU A 118 -13.52 1.80 -6.98
C LEU A 118 -12.61 0.92 -6.11
N ARG A 119 -13.15 0.15 -5.17
CA ARG A 119 -12.35 -0.73 -4.29
C ARG A 119 -11.69 -1.85 -5.08
N TYR A 120 -12.42 -2.47 -6.00
CA TYR A 120 -11.90 -3.57 -6.83
C TYR A 120 -10.76 -3.10 -7.76
N ARG A 121 -10.92 -1.90 -8.36
CA ARG A 121 -9.85 -1.28 -9.17
C ARG A 121 -8.59 -1.05 -8.34
N GLN A 122 -8.75 -0.56 -7.11
CA GLN A 122 -7.63 -0.33 -6.21
C GLN A 122 -6.93 -1.64 -5.83
N TRP A 123 -7.71 -2.69 -5.52
CA TRP A 123 -7.18 -3.99 -5.16
C TRP A 123 -6.36 -4.62 -6.30
N TYR A 124 -6.92 -4.69 -7.51
CA TYR A 124 -6.19 -5.20 -8.67
C TYR A 124 -4.89 -4.41 -8.89
N ARG A 125 -4.98 -3.08 -8.84
CA ARG A 125 -3.80 -2.21 -8.97
C ARG A 125 -2.75 -2.51 -7.91
N PHE A 126 -3.13 -2.65 -6.64
CA PHE A 126 -2.19 -2.93 -5.56
C PHE A 126 -1.51 -4.29 -5.72
N MET A 127 -2.27 -5.33 -6.10
CA MET A 127 -1.72 -6.66 -6.36
C MET A 127 -0.73 -6.65 -7.53
N MET A 128 -1.08 -5.98 -8.64
CA MET A 128 -0.19 -5.86 -9.80
C MET A 128 1.06 -5.03 -9.50
N ILE A 129 0.93 -3.91 -8.80
CA ILE A 129 2.11 -3.12 -8.38
C ILE A 129 3.01 -3.95 -7.46
N ARG A 130 2.44 -4.72 -6.53
CA ARG A 130 3.21 -5.62 -5.67
C ARG A 130 3.95 -6.67 -6.50
N ALA A 131 3.28 -7.29 -7.48
CA ALA A 131 3.89 -8.25 -8.40
C ALA A 131 5.10 -7.64 -9.12
N VAL A 132 4.95 -6.44 -9.67
CA VAL A 132 6.07 -5.72 -10.32
C VAL A 132 7.20 -5.41 -9.34
N LYS A 133 6.87 -5.06 -8.09
CA LYS A 133 7.89 -4.75 -7.08
C LYS A 133 8.67 -5.99 -6.65
N TYR A 134 8.00 -7.12 -6.51
CA TYR A 134 8.60 -8.29 -5.86
C TYR A 134 9.20 -9.26 -6.86
N CYS A 135 8.69 -9.37 -8.08
CA CYS A 135 9.25 -10.27 -9.08
C CYS A 135 10.44 -9.60 -9.77
N ASP A 136 11.61 -10.23 -9.73
CA ASP A 136 12.78 -9.79 -10.49
C ASP A 136 12.75 -10.31 -11.93
N GLU A 137 12.25 -11.53 -12.14
CA GLU A 137 12.14 -12.16 -13.45
C GLU A 137 10.72 -12.05 -14.04
N LEU A 138 10.64 -12.00 -15.37
CA LEU A 138 9.40 -11.88 -16.12
C LEU A 138 8.50 -13.09 -15.89
N GLU A 139 9.07 -14.30 -15.80
CA GLU A 139 8.33 -15.54 -15.62
C GLU A 139 7.52 -15.50 -14.31
N ASP A 140 8.18 -15.13 -13.20
CA ASP A 140 7.51 -14.97 -11.90
C ASP A 140 6.42 -13.91 -11.92
N PHE A 141 6.65 -12.81 -12.65
CA PHE A 141 5.64 -11.78 -12.81
C PHE A 141 4.43 -12.31 -13.59
N GLN A 142 4.66 -13.08 -14.65
CA GLN A 142 3.60 -13.68 -15.45
C GLN A 142 2.82 -14.74 -14.66
N ASP A 143 3.48 -15.53 -13.83
CA ASP A 143 2.85 -16.48 -12.91
C ASP A 143 1.98 -15.74 -11.87
N GLU A 144 2.54 -14.71 -11.22
CA GLU A 144 1.81 -13.91 -10.25
C GLU A 144 0.60 -13.22 -10.89
N ARG A 145 0.76 -12.66 -12.09
CA ARG A 145 -0.32 -12.06 -12.88
C ARG A 145 -1.41 -13.08 -13.20
N ARG A 146 -1.04 -14.25 -13.72
CA ARG A 146 -2.00 -15.32 -14.04
C ARG A 146 -2.80 -15.72 -12.81
N TYR A 147 -2.16 -15.83 -11.66
CA TYR A 147 -2.88 -16.11 -10.43
C TYR A 147 -3.82 -14.96 -10.05
N ILE A 148 -3.39 -13.70 -10.14
CA ILE A 148 -4.25 -12.56 -9.78
C ILE A 148 -5.50 -12.59 -10.66
N GLU A 149 -5.33 -12.73 -11.97
CA GLU A 149 -6.44 -12.81 -12.92
C GLU A 149 -7.35 -14.01 -12.63
N THR A 150 -6.78 -15.19 -12.38
CA THR A 150 -7.53 -16.40 -11.99
C THR A 150 -8.30 -16.21 -10.69
N THR A 151 -7.72 -15.51 -9.72
CA THR A 151 -8.38 -15.19 -8.46
C THR A 151 -9.58 -14.26 -8.69
N PHE A 152 -9.45 -13.26 -9.55
CA PHE A 152 -10.58 -12.42 -9.94
C PHE A 152 -11.66 -13.25 -10.67
N LEU A 153 -11.29 -14.11 -11.61
CA LEU A 153 -12.27 -14.99 -12.28
C LEU A 153 -13.02 -15.88 -11.29
N ALA A 154 -12.30 -16.53 -10.37
CA ALA A 154 -12.88 -17.38 -9.33
C ALA A 154 -13.82 -16.61 -8.39
N ASN A 155 -13.64 -15.30 -8.26
CA ASN A 155 -14.51 -14.42 -7.47
C ASN A 155 -15.67 -13.78 -8.28
N GLY A 156 -15.91 -14.25 -9.52
CA GLY A 156 -17.08 -13.87 -10.33
C GLY A 156 -16.90 -12.63 -11.20
N TYR A 157 -15.66 -12.16 -11.40
CA TYR A 157 -15.39 -11.03 -12.29
C TYR A 157 -15.27 -11.53 -13.75
N SER A 158 -15.76 -10.76 -14.72
CA SER A 158 -15.63 -11.13 -16.14
C SER A 158 -14.22 -10.90 -16.68
N LEU A 159 -13.84 -11.65 -17.72
CA LEU A 159 -12.58 -11.46 -18.43
C LEU A 159 -12.43 -10.02 -18.96
N ASP A 160 -13.48 -9.47 -19.58
CA ASP A 160 -13.50 -8.10 -20.10
C ASP A 160 -13.19 -7.07 -19.01
N PHE A 161 -13.70 -7.29 -17.80
CA PHE A 161 -13.44 -6.39 -16.67
C PHE A 161 -11.99 -6.47 -16.20
N ILE A 162 -11.41 -7.67 -16.16
CA ILE A 162 -10.01 -7.88 -15.80
C ILE A 162 -9.09 -7.22 -16.85
N GLU A 163 -9.39 -7.40 -18.14
CA GLU A 163 -8.67 -6.74 -19.23
C GLU A 163 -8.77 -5.22 -19.14
N TYR A 164 -9.97 -4.70 -18.86
CA TYR A 164 -10.16 -3.27 -18.60
C TYR A 164 -9.29 -2.79 -17.43
N LEU A 165 -9.22 -3.53 -16.32
CA LEU A 165 -8.37 -3.19 -15.18
C LEU A 165 -6.87 -3.16 -15.54
N TRP A 166 -6.41 -4.12 -16.35
CA TRP A 166 -5.05 -4.14 -16.87
C TRP A 166 -4.76 -2.91 -17.74
N GLN A 167 -5.65 -2.58 -18.69
CA GLN A 167 -5.50 -1.40 -19.53
C GLN A 167 -5.47 -0.10 -18.70
N GLN A 168 -6.34 0.00 -17.68
CA GLN A 168 -6.36 1.14 -16.76
C GLN A 168 -5.09 1.26 -15.92
N LEU A 169 -4.45 0.14 -15.58
CA LEU A 169 -3.16 0.13 -14.91
C LEU A 169 -2.06 0.66 -15.83
N LEU A 170 -2.00 0.18 -17.07
CA LEU A 170 -1.03 0.65 -18.06
C LEU A 170 -1.17 2.15 -18.31
N LEU A 171 -2.40 2.63 -18.52
CA LEU A 171 -2.69 4.06 -18.70
C LEU A 171 -2.29 4.87 -17.46
N HIS A 172 -2.50 4.36 -16.25
CA HIS A 172 -2.08 5.03 -15.02
C HIS A 172 -0.55 5.24 -14.96
N PHE A 173 0.21 4.35 -15.59
CA PHE A 173 1.64 4.45 -15.75
C PHE A 173 2.05 4.90 -17.16
N ASN A 174 1.20 5.67 -17.87
CA ASN A 174 1.37 6.20 -19.24
C ASN A 174 1.96 5.20 -20.25
N PHE A 175 1.68 3.92 -20.10
CA PHE A 175 1.94 2.93 -21.14
C PHE A 175 0.75 2.88 -22.09
N SER A 176 1.03 2.84 -23.38
CA SER A 176 0.00 2.66 -24.41
C SER A 176 -0.45 1.19 -24.42
N PRO A 177 -1.70 0.86 -24.04
CA PRO A 177 -2.14 -0.55 -23.96
C PRO A 177 -2.08 -1.28 -25.30
N LYS A 178 -2.18 -0.55 -26.42
CA LYS A 178 -2.13 -1.12 -27.77
C LYS A 178 -0.71 -1.51 -28.21
N GLN A 179 0.30 -0.84 -27.67
CA GLN A 179 1.70 -1.00 -28.09
C GLN A 179 2.55 -1.74 -27.06
N PHE A 180 2.12 -1.73 -25.80
CA PHE A 180 2.87 -2.32 -24.71
C PHE A 180 2.72 -3.84 -24.68
N LYS A 181 3.82 -4.55 -24.88
CA LYS A 181 3.92 -6.01 -24.76
C LYS A 181 5.13 -6.37 -23.92
N LEU A 182 4.93 -7.25 -22.95
CA LEU A 182 5.99 -7.86 -22.15
C LEU A 182 6.42 -9.14 -22.85
N VAL A 183 7.46 -9.04 -23.69
CA VAL A 183 7.91 -10.16 -24.55
C VAL A 183 9.14 -10.84 -23.96
N ASP A 184 9.99 -10.08 -23.27
CA ASP A 184 11.28 -10.54 -22.78
C ASP A 184 11.65 -9.85 -21.45
N GLN A 185 12.74 -10.33 -20.84
CA GLN A 185 13.23 -9.81 -19.57
C GLN A 185 13.68 -8.34 -19.65
N TYR A 186 14.12 -7.87 -20.81
CA TYR A 186 14.58 -6.49 -21.02
C TYR A 186 13.40 -5.50 -21.00
N THR A 187 12.34 -5.80 -21.75
CA THR A 187 11.09 -5.03 -21.78
C THR A 187 10.43 -5.03 -20.40
N TYR A 188 10.46 -6.16 -19.69
CA TYR A 188 10.00 -6.24 -18.31
C TYR A 188 10.81 -5.37 -17.35
N SER A 189 12.14 -5.44 -17.41
CA SER A 189 13.02 -4.63 -16.56
C SER A 189 12.78 -3.12 -16.78
N THR A 190 12.58 -2.70 -18.02
CA THR A 190 12.24 -1.31 -18.36
C THR A 190 10.89 -0.89 -17.75
N PHE A 191 9.86 -1.71 -17.96
CA PHE A 191 8.54 -1.50 -17.37
C PHE A 191 8.57 -1.40 -15.84
N ARG A 192 9.31 -2.31 -15.20
CA ARG A 192 9.50 -2.35 -13.75
C ARG A 192 10.19 -1.08 -13.24
N ASN A 193 11.27 -0.64 -13.90
CA ASN A 193 11.98 0.58 -13.54
C ASN A 193 11.10 1.84 -13.68
N ASP A 194 10.30 1.92 -14.73
CA ASP A 194 9.36 3.02 -14.94
C ASP A 194 8.30 3.09 -13.83
N ILE A 195 7.77 1.94 -13.43
CA ILE A 195 6.85 1.86 -12.30
C ILE A 195 7.52 2.31 -11.01
N TYR A 196 8.76 1.87 -10.73
CA TYR A 196 9.52 2.34 -9.56
C TYR A 196 9.73 3.84 -9.55
N ARG A 197 10.18 4.43 -10.67
CA ARG A 197 10.41 5.87 -10.78
C ARG A 197 9.14 6.65 -10.45
N ARG A 198 8.01 6.26 -11.03
CA ARG A 198 6.72 6.94 -10.80
C ARG A 198 6.22 6.78 -9.38
N MET A 199 6.35 5.59 -8.80
CA MET A 199 5.95 5.38 -7.41
C MET A 199 6.79 6.20 -6.44
N LYS A 200 8.09 6.37 -6.73
CA LYS A 200 8.95 7.25 -5.94
C LYS A 200 8.46 8.69 -6.00
N SER A 201 8.20 9.22 -7.20
CA SER A 201 7.63 10.57 -7.37
C SER A 201 6.30 10.73 -6.64
N TYR A 202 5.37 9.76 -6.76
CA TYR A 202 4.11 9.81 -6.02
C TYR A 202 4.30 9.81 -4.51
N SER A 203 5.30 9.08 -3.99
CA SER A 203 5.60 9.07 -2.56
C SER A 203 6.13 10.42 -2.09
N GLU A 204 7.04 11.02 -2.86
CA GLU A 204 7.61 12.34 -2.58
C GLU A 204 6.53 13.44 -2.62
N GLU A 205 5.67 13.43 -3.65
CA GLU A 205 4.53 14.35 -3.75
C GLU A 205 3.51 14.17 -2.62
N ASN A 206 3.29 12.93 -2.17
CA ASN A 206 2.40 12.66 -1.02
C ASN A 206 3.01 13.21 0.27
N GLN A 207 4.32 13.01 0.47
CA GLN A 207 5.03 13.50 1.65
C GLN A 207 5.03 15.03 1.69
N GLN A 208 5.35 15.69 0.57
CA GLN A 208 5.25 17.14 0.44
C GLN A 208 3.85 17.66 0.77
N ARG A 209 2.80 17.01 0.24
CA ARG A 209 1.42 17.38 0.56
C ARG A 209 1.09 17.21 2.04
N GLN A 210 1.61 16.17 2.70
CA GLN A 210 1.44 15.96 4.13
C GLN A 210 2.17 17.03 4.95
N ASP A 211 3.39 17.40 4.57
CA ASP A 211 4.18 18.44 5.24
C ASP A 211 3.54 19.83 5.08
N GLU A 212 3.03 20.14 3.88
CA GLU A 212 2.21 21.34 3.63
C GLU A 212 0.97 21.35 4.53
N GLU A 213 0.24 20.23 4.58
CA GLU A 213 -0.98 20.12 5.36
C GLU A 213 -0.69 20.29 6.86
N TYR A 214 0.38 19.68 7.36
CA TYR A 214 0.85 19.86 8.74
C TYR A 214 1.19 21.32 9.04
N THR A 215 1.88 22.00 8.13
CA THR A 215 2.22 23.42 8.26
C THR A 215 0.96 24.29 8.31
N LEU A 216 -0.03 24.00 7.47
CA LEU A 216 -1.30 24.72 7.45
C LEU A 216 -2.12 24.47 8.71
N ILE A 217 -2.11 23.25 9.25
CA ILE A 217 -2.76 22.93 10.54
C ILE A 217 -2.09 23.70 11.67
N LYS A 218 -0.75 23.67 11.76
CA LYS A 218 0.02 24.38 12.79
C LYS A 218 -0.25 25.88 12.79
N ASN A 219 -0.48 26.46 11.61
CA ASN A 219 -0.75 27.89 11.44
C ASN A 219 -2.24 28.24 11.48
N ASN A 220 -3.14 27.30 11.81
CA ASN A 220 -4.61 27.47 11.78
C ASN A 220 -5.16 27.94 10.42
N LYS A 221 -4.47 27.59 9.33
CA LYS A 221 -4.84 27.97 7.95
C LYS A 221 -5.55 26.86 7.18
N LEU A 222 -5.79 25.70 7.80
CA LEU A 222 -6.50 24.59 7.16
C LEU A 222 -7.92 24.47 7.70
N ILE A 223 -8.91 24.56 6.80
CA ILE A 223 -10.30 24.25 7.12
C ILE A 223 -10.67 22.92 6.46
N ARG A 224 -11.04 21.93 7.28
CA ARG A 224 -11.63 20.68 6.77
C ARG A 224 -13.13 20.72 6.90
N LEU A 225 -13.82 20.68 5.77
CA LEU A 225 -15.27 20.58 5.73
C LEU A 225 -15.66 19.16 5.37
N TYR A 226 -16.47 18.56 6.24
CA TYR A 226 -17.09 17.28 5.97
C TYR A 226 -18.52 17.53 5.49
N TYR A 227 -18.88 16.97 4.35
CA TYR A 227 -20.26 17.04 3.88
C TYR A 227 -20.80 15.65 3.62
N LEU A 228 -22.08 15.51 3.93
CA LEU A 228 -22.83 14.30 3.65
C LEU A 228 -23.24 14.32 2.18
N PHE A 229 -22.78 13.32 1.44
CA PHE A 229 -23.11 13.18 0.04
C PHE A 229 -24.18 12.09 -0.12
N ASP A 230 -25.38 12.52 -0.51
CA ASP A 230 -26.55 11.65 -0.65
C ASP A 230 -26.90 11.40 -2.14
N TRP A 231 -26.89 12.44 -2.98
CA TRP A 231 -27.24 12.33 -4.41
C TRP A 231 -26.49 13.36 -5.30
N GLY A 232 -26.32 13.05 -6.59
CA GLY A 232 -25.73 13.93 -7.61
C GLY A 232 -24.34 13.52 -8.11
N SER A 233 -23.60 14.44 -8.74
CA SER A 233 -22.19 14.24 -9.13
C SER A 233 -21.27 14.87 -8.10
N ARG A 234 -20.57 14.03 -7.31
CA ARG A 234 -19.60 14.49 -6.30
C ARG A 234 -18.51 15.37 -6.92
N CYS A 235 -18.03 14.98 -8.10
CA CYS A 235 -17.01 15.73 -8.83
C CYS A 235 -17.53 17.11 -9.24
N GLU A 236 -18.78 17.21 -9.68
CA GLU A 236 -19.38 18.48 -10.05
C GLU A 236 -19.64 19.38 -8.84
N PHE A 237 -20.13 18.82 -7.73
CA PHE A 237 -20.30 19.57 -6.48
C PHE A 237 -18.96 20.12 -6.00
N ASN A 238 -17.92 19.27 -5.88
CA ASN A 238 -16.59 19.70 -5.47
C ASN A 238 -16.05 20.80 -6.40
N ARG A 239 -16.24 20.65 -7.73
CA ARG A 239 -15.83 21.67 -8.71
C ARG A 239 -16.56 22.99 -8.48
N LYS A 240 -17.89 22.98 -8.36
CA LYS A 240 -18.70 24.18 -8.13
C LYS A 240 -18.38 24.84 -6.78
N PHE A 241 -18.16 24.05 -5.73
CA PHE A 241 -17.71 24.57 -4.44
C PHE A 241 -16.35 25.24 -4.55
N HIS A 242 -15.36 24.59 -5.18
CA HIS A 242 -14.04 25.19 -5.35
C HIS A 242 -14.09 26.46 -6.21
N GLN A 243 -14.97 26.52 -7.22
CA GLN A 243 -15.22 27.73 -7.99
C GLN A 243 -15.82 28.84 -7.11
N LEU A 244 -16.84 28.55 -6.31
CA LEU A 244 -17.42 29.52 -5.38
C LEU A 244 -16.40 30.00 -4.34
N TRP A 245 -15.64 29.07 -3.75
CA TRP A 245 -14.59 29.39 -2.78
C TRP A 245 -13.53 30.30 -3.39
N SER A 246 -13.06 29.98 -4.60
CA SER A 246 -12.07 30.78 -5.30
C SER A 246 -12.60 32.16 -5.67
N ASN A 247 -13.83 32.26 -6.17
CA ASN A 247 -14.38 33.51 -6.70
C ASN A 247 -14.90 34.44 -5.60
N LEU A 248 -15.37 33.92 -4.46
CA LEU A 248 -15.95 34.73 -3.40
C LEU A 248 -14.96 35.02 -2.28
N LEU A 249 -14.23 33.99 -1.81
CA LEU A 249 -13.45 34.09 -0.57
C LEU A 249 -11.96 34.34 -0.82
N ASN A 250 -11.38 33.84 -1.91
CA ASN A 250 -10.00 34.20 -2.25
C ASN A 250 -9.89 35.59 -2.90
N GLU A 251 -11.00 36.15 -3.39
CA GLU A 251 -11.07 37.53 -3.91
C GLU A 251 -11.37 38.57 -2.83
N ASP A 252 -11.94 38.14 -1.68
CA ASP A 252 -12.15 39.02 -0.53
C ASP A 252 -10.79 39.38 0.13
N PRO A 253 -10.47 40.68 0.26
CA PRO A 253 -9.17 41.13 0.77
C PRO A 253 -8.90 40.68 2.20
N VAL A 254 -9.93 40.53 3.04
CA VAL A 254 -9.79 40.06 4.42
C VAL A 254 -9.42 38.59 4.45
N PHE A 255 -10.15 37.75 3.71
CA PHE A 255 -9.91 36.29 3.69
C PHE A 255 -8.61 35.91 2.97
N LYS A 256 -8.21 36.69 1.97
CA LYS A 256 -6.95 36.51 1.25
C LYS A 256 -5.73 36.70 2.15
N GLU A 257 -5.78 37.62 3.12
CA GLU A 257 -4.71 37.85 4.09
C GLU A 257 -4.44 36.61 4.97
N TYR A 258 -5.50 35.89 5.36
CA TYR A 258 -5.39 34.68 6.18
C TYR A 258 -4.80 33.49 5.41
N GLY A 259 -4.89 33.47 4.07
CA GLY A 259 -4.31 32.42 3.23
C GLY A 259 -4.88 31.02 3.54
N LEU A 260 -6.20 30.95 3.75
CA LEU A 260 -6.88 29.72 4.16
C LEU A 260 -6.94 28.70 3.01
N LYS A 261 -6.64 27.43 3.32
CA LYS A 261 -6.84 26.28 2.42
C LYS A 261 -8.02 25.45 2.90
N ILE A 262 -8.93 25.11 1.98
CA ILE A 262 -10.05 24.22 2.28
C ILE A 262 -9.83 22.84 1.68
N ILE A 263 -10.07 21.83 2.52
CA ILE A 263 -10.20 20.44 2.09
C ILE A 263 -11.63 19.99 2.32
N LEU A 264 -12.31 19.67 1.22
CA LEU A 264 -13.62 19.03 1.23
C LEU A 264 -13.47 17.51 1.35
N THR A 265 -14.10 16.93 2.37
CA THR A 265 -14.18 15.47 2.53
C THR A 265 -15.63 15.02 2.53
N SER A 266 -16.02 14.24 1.53
CA SER A 266 -17.36 13.64 1.50
C SER A 266 -17.43 12.45 2.45
N LYS A 267 -18.45 12.43 3.32
CA LYS A 267 -18.90 11.22 4.01
C LYS A 267 -20.14 10.70 3.27
N HIS A 268 -20.14 9.45 2.86
CA HIS A 268 -21.32 8.86 2.22
C HIS A 268 -22.39 8.60 3.28
N CYS A 269 -23.59 9.16 3.09
CA CYS A 269 -24.72 8.97 4.00
C CYS A 269 -25.23 7.54 3.97
N TYR A 270 -25.18 6.90 2.79
CA TYR A 270 -25.67 5.56 2.55
C TYR A 270 -24.78 4.86 1.51
N LEU A 271 -24.56 3.55 1.64
CA LEU A 271 -24.20 2.74 0.49
C LEU A 271 -25.37 2.84 -0.50
N SER A 272 -25.10 3.06 -1.78
CA SER A 272 -26.14 3.21 -2.82
C SER A 272 -27.20 2.09 -2.78
N ASN A 273 -26.84 0.93 -2.21
CA ASN A 273 -27.70 -0.24 -2.06
C ASN A 273 -28.70 -0.13 -0.88
N THR A 274 -28.41 0.68 0.15
CA THR A 274 -29.39 0.99 1.22
C THR A 274 -30.56 1.83 0.69
N LEU A 275 -30.29 2.69 -0.30
CA LEU A 275 -31.32 3.47 -1.00
C LEU A 275 -32.11 2.59 -1.98
N LEU A 276 -31.44 1.67 -2.70
CA LEU A 276 -32.10 0.70 -3.58
C LEU A 276 -32.98 -0.32 -2.82
N GLY A 277 -32.50 -0.85 -1.68
CA GLY A 277 -33.30 -1.73 -0.82
C GLY A 277 -34.55 -1.04 -0.26
N ARG A 278 -34.46 0.26 0.05
CA ARG A 278 -35.62 1.07 0.45
C ARG A 278 -36.58 1.38 -0.69
N SER A 279 -36.10 1.53 -1.94
CA SER A 279 -36.99 1.72 -3.08
C SER A 279 -37.69 0.43 -3.52
N MET A 280 -37.04 -0.73 -3.35
CA MET A 280 -37.64 -2.03 -3.65
C MET A 280 -38.73 -2.40 -2.63
N ASN A 281 -38.55 -2.06 -1.35
CA ASN A 281 -39.58 -2.27 -0.31
C ASN A 281 -40.79 -1.32 -0.41
N LYS A 282 -40.74 -0.29 -1.26
CA LYS A 282 -41.92 0.57 -1.51
C LYS A 282 -42.86 0.03 -2.59
N LYS A 283 -42.44 -0.98 -3.37
CA LYS A 283 -43.29 -1.61 -4.41
C LYS A 283 -44.03 -2.87 -3.92
N SER A 284 -43.92 -3.21 -2.64
CA SER A 284 -44.54 -4.40 -2.04
C SER A 284 -45.65 -4.08 -1.04
N ILE A 285 -46.21 -2.86 -1.06
CA ILE A 285 -47.36 -2.44 -0.23
C ILE A 285 -48.39 -1.64 -1.07
N GLU A 286 -48.56 -1.98 -2.34
CA GLU A 286 -49.77 -1.69 -3.12
C GLU A 286 -50.20 -2.97 -3.83
#